data_AF-A0A968M6C7-F1
#
_entry.id   AF-A0A968M6C7-F1
#
_cell.length_a   1.000
_cell.length_b   1.000
_cell.length_c   1.000
_cell.angle_alpha   90.00
_cell.angle_beta   90.00
_cell.angle_gamma   90.00
#
_symmetry.space_group_name_H-M   'P 1'
#
loop_
_entity.id
_entity.type
_entity.pdbx_description
1 polymer ?
#
loop_
_entity_poly.entity_id
_entity_poly.type
_entity_poly.pdbx_seq_one_letter_code
_entity_poly.pdbx_strand_id
1 'polypeptide(L)'
;MRLHPDRQRKALNHLYWVIQNINTAASEVNTIFYNQLTAGVFRHVGGYETLCAELDLETSQEYRHVHAFQKVAHRAKTALLGQHISLSTQHTSSGRANPPNHRFSWLATMQDQSLSWLARTMLPEGSFCVSSYLQERRLADKNMPTPMQGSAGRIAPPALLKFFTLNWGSSPFLACQYYSLRYIANLLLRTQEHTRAMYYKHLQAQSLPIPAPTALSYYHFLDESFHSTTSQIVGQEMYKDFGKGSSYEVFVANLALLLTQKNVIRYHSGLSCGLPARCFRSDVEFMQFIYQILQSPIFEMSGMEALAWMRKSYGIEHEGFYIAQRYHRKLMKDLKTYFARIPYLWPVNREMQFADEWGSVAYGVQASQQAFHQFEALLNS
;
A
#
# COMPACT_ATOMS: atom_id res chain seq x y z
N MET A 1 -1.10 37.30 -3.39
CA MET A 1 -2.42 37.65 -3.96
C MET A 1 -3.19 36.34 -4.09
N ARG A 2 -4.12 36.10 -3.17
CA ARG A 2 -4.88 34.85 -3.06
C ARG A 2 -5.50 34.49 -4.41
N LEU A 3 -5.23 33.27 -4.87
CA LEU A 3 -5.77 32.77 -6.13
C LEU A 3 -7.31 32.78 -6.11
N HIS A 4 -7.93 33.06 -7.27
CA HIS A 4 -9.37 32.89 -7.47
C HIS A 4 -9.82 31.45 -7.05
N PRO A 5 -11.01 31.25 -6.46
CA PRO A 5 -11.46 29.95 -5.96
C PRO A 5 -11.30 28.79 -6.97
N ASP A 6 -11.58 29.03 -8.26
CA ASP A 6 -11.36 28.02 -9.31
C ASP A 6 -9.90 27.60 -9.49
N ARG A 7 -8.96 28.53 -9.33
CA ARG A 7 -7.53 28.24 -9.41
C ARG A 7 -7.08 27.45 -8.17
N GLN A 8 -7.59 27.78 -6.98
CA GLN A 8 -7.35 27.01 -5.76
C GLN A 8 -7.87 25.57 -5.88
N ARG A 9 -9.09 25.39 -6.41
CA ARG A 9 -9.66 24.06 -6.68
C ARG A 9 -8.79 23.26 -7.66
N LYS A 10 -8.33 23.87 -8.75
CA LYS A 10 -7.41 23.22 -9.70
C LYS A 10 -6.09 22.85 -9.05
N ALA A 11 -5.52 23.72 -8.22
CA ALA A 11 -4.30 23.43 -7.48
C ALA A 11 -4.46 22.23 -6.53
N LEU A 12 -5.57 22.15 -5.78
CA LEU A 12 -5.90 21.01 -4.93
C LEU A 12 -6.01 19.70 -5.74
N ASN A 13 -6.67 19.75 -6.90
CA ASN A 13 -6.76 18.59 -7.79
C ASN A 13 -5.38 18.11 -8.28
N HIS A 14 -4.48 19.04 -8.62
CA HIS A 14 -3.12 18.67 -9.00
C HIS A 14 -2.33 18.10 -7.81
N LEU A 15 -2.44 18.68 -6.62
CA LEU A 15 -1.78 18.16 -5.41
C LEU A 15 -2.28 16.77 -5.04
N TYR A 16 -3.57 16.49 -5.23
CA TYR A 16 -4.12 15.14 -5.11
C TYR A 16 -3.37 14.14 -6.03
N TRP A 17 -3.17 14.50 -7.29
CA TRP A 17 -2.42 13.67 -8.24
C TRP A 17 -0.95 13.50 -7.86
N VAL A 18 -0.32 14.54 -7.31
CA VAL A 18 1.07 14.43 -6.82
C VAL A 18 1.17 13.38 -5.71
N ILE A 19 0.29 13.45 -4.71
CA ILE A 19 0.26 12.50 -3.60
C ILE A 19 0.01 11.07 -4.12
N GLN A 20 -0.94 10.92 -5.04
CA GLN A 20 -1.25 9.62 -5.66
C GLN A 20 -0.05 9.03 -6.41
N ASN A 21 0.64 9.83 -7.22
CA ASN A 21 1.80 9.39 -7.97
C ASN A 21 2.96 8.98 -7.05
N ILE A 22 3.21 9.73 -5.97
CA ILE A 22 4.26 9.40 -4.98
C ILE A 22 3.96 8.06 -4.31
N ASN A 23 2.71 7.86 -3.85
CA ASN A 23 2.33 6.61 -3.18
C ASN A 23 2.32 5.41 -4.13
N THR A 24 1.98 5.63 -5.40
CA THR A 24 2.02 4.59 -6.44
C THR A 24 3.47 4.19 -6.72
N ALA A 25 4.37 5.15 -6.97
CA ALA A 25 5.80 4.86 -7.14
C ALA A 25 6.39 4.08 -5.94
N ALA A 26 6.02 4.46 -4.70
CA ALA A 26 6.46 3.74 -3.51
C ALA A 26 5.91 2.30 -3.44
N SER A 27 4.71 2.06 -4.00
CA SER A 27 4.13 0.72 -4.08
C SER A 27 4.82 -0.12 -5.15
N GLU A 28 5.15 0.46 -6.31
CA GLU A 28 5.86 -0.25 -7.39
C GLU A 28 7.29 -0.65 -7.02
N VAL A 29 7.97 0.14 -6.18
CA VAL A 29 9.26 -0.27 -5.58
C VAL A 29 9.10 -1.57 -4.77
N ASN A 30 7.97 -1.76 -4.08
CA ASN A 30 7.71 -2.99 -3.35
C ASN A 30 7.39 -4.14 -4.29
N THR A 31 6.65 -3.88 -5.36
CA THR A 31 6.34 -4.88 -6.41
C THR A 31 7.63 -5.42 -7.03
N ILE A 32 8.55 -4.52 -7.45
CA ILE A 32 9.89 -4.89 -7.95
C ILE A 32 10.60 -5.81 -6.97
N PHE A 33 10.67 -5.40 -5.71
CA PHE A 33 11.42 -6.14 -4.70
C PHE A 33 10.86 -7.56 -4.50
N TYR A 34 9.55 -7.69 -4.32
CA TYR A 34 8.94 -8.98 -4.02
C TYR A 34 8.78 -9.88 -5.26
N ASN A 35 8.66 -9.31 -6.46
CA ASN A 35 8.75 -10.08 -7.71
C ASN A 35 10.13 -10.72 -7.83
N GLN A 36 11.21 -9.95 -7.64
CA GLN A 36 12.59 -10.49 -7.64
C GLN A 36 12.80 -11.56 -6.57
N LEU A 37 12.30 -11.30 -5.35
CA LEU A 37 12.40 -12.22 -4.22
C LEU A 37 11.71 -13.56 -4.52
N THR A 38 10.45 -13.53 -4.94
CA THR A 38 9.64 -14.73 -5.16
C THR A 38 10.02 -15.45 -6.45
N ALA A 39 10.39 -14.74 -7.52
CA ALA A 39 10.97 -15.36 -8.71
C ALA A 39 12.25 -16.14 -8.38
N GLY A 40 13.09 -15.64 -7.47
CA GLY A 40 14.26 -16.39 -7.00
C GLY A 40 13.91 -17.68 -6.25
N VAL A 41 12.75 -17.76 -5.60
CA VAL A 41 12.23 -19.01 -4.99
C VAL A 41 11.76 -19.95 -6.09
N PHE A 42 10.93 -19.48 -7.03
CA PHE A 42 10.36 -20.32 -8.08
C PHE A 42 11.42 -20.87 -9.05
N ARG A 43 12.47 -20.09 -9.36
CA ARG A 43 13.63 -20.58 -10.12
C ARG A 43 14.38 -21.70 -9.40
N HIS A 44 14.48 -21.64 -8.08
CA HIS A 44 15.15 -22.68 -7.29
C HIS A 44 14.36 -23.98 -7.30
N VAL A 45 13.02 -23.90 -7.22
CA VAL A 45 12.16 -25.08 -7.30
C VAL A 45 12.18 -25.69 -8.71
N GLY A 46 12.25 -24.86 -9.76
CA GLY A 46 12.22 -25.30 -11.15
C GLY A 46 10.80 -25.59 -11.66
N GLY A 47 10.61 -25.62 -12.98
CA GLY A 47 9.30 -25.89 -13.61
C GLY A 47 8.34 -24.71 -13.66
N TYR A 48 8.81 -23.51 -13.27
CA TYR A 48 8.03 -22.26 -13.25
C TYR A 48 8.70 -21.18 -14.11
N GLU A 49 9.40 -21.56 -15.17
CA GLU A 49 10.21 -20.65 -16.00
C GLU A 49 9.36 -19.54 -16.63
N THR A 50 8.16 -19.88 -17.13
CA THR A 50 7.22 -18.90 -17.69
C THR A 50 6.78 -17.87 -16.66
N LEU A 51 6.45 -18.31 -15.44
CA LEU A 51 6.10 -17.39 -14.35
C LEU A 51 7.29 -16.50 -14.00
N CYS A 52 8.50 -17.06 -13.92
CA CYS A 52 9.70 -16.28 -13.62
C CYS A 52 9.96 -15.20 -14.70
N ALA A 53 9.77 -15.54 -15.97
CA ALA A 53 9.89 -14.59 -17.08
C ALA A 53 8.82 -13.48 -17.00
N GLU A 54 7.58 -13.82 -16.62
CA GLU A 54 6.52 -12.84 -16.39
C GLU A 54 6.87 -11.90 -15.22
N LEU A 55 7.37 -12.44 -14.11
CA LEU A 55 7.78 -11.62 -12.96
C LEU A 55 8.98 -10.70 -13.28
N ASP A 56 9.88 -11.12 -14.15
CA ASP A 56 10.97 -10.28 -14.66
C ASP A 56 10.44 -9.17 -15.58
N LEU A 57 9.47 -9.49 -16.44
CA LEU A 57 8.79 -8.52 -17.30
C LEU A 57 8.07 -7.46 -16.45
N GLU A 58 7.21 -7.89 -15.51
CA GLU A 58 6.53 -7.02 -14.55
C GLU A 58 7.55 -6.14 -13.83
N THR A 59 8.63 -6.72 -13.29
CA THR A 59 9.71 -5.97 -12.63
C THR A 59 10.29 -4.88 -13.53
N SER A 60 10.52 -5.17 -14.81
CA SER A 60 11.05 -4.20 -15.78
C SER A 60 10.06 -3.06 -16.09
N GLN A 61 8.75 -3.37 -16.12
CA GLN A 61 7.68 -2.39 -16.31
C GLN A 61 7.60 -1.47 -15.08
N GLU A 62 7.69 -2.02 -13.88
CA GLU A 62 7.61 -1.24 -12.65
C GLU A 62 8.74 -0.22 -12.50
N TYR A 63 9.96 -0.52 -12.97
CA TYR A 63 11.02 0.49 -13.01
C TYR A 63 10.63 1.72 -13.84
N ARG A 64 9.91 1.49 -14.95
CA ARG A 64 9.41 2.59 -15.81
C ARG A 64 8.27 3.33 -15.13
N HIS A 65 7.38 2.63 -14.42
CA HIS A 65 6.31 3.23 -13.62
C HIS A 65 6.89 4.15 -12.54
N VAL A 66 7.82 3.65 -11.73
CA VAL A 66 8.48 4.42 -10.67
C VAL A 66 9.05 5.72 -11.25
N HIS A 67 9.82 5.63 -12.33
CA HIS A 67 10.41 6.80 -12.97
C HIS A 67 9.34 7.78 -13.51
N ALA A 68 8.30 7.27 -14.19
CA ALA A 68 7.24 8.11 -14.74
C ALA A 68 6.46 8.84 -13.64
N PHE A 69 6.02 8.13 -12.60
CA PHE A 69 5.27 8.70 -11.49
C PHE A 69 6.10 9.71 -10.70
N GLN A 70 7.36 9.40 -10.39
CA GLN A 70 8.26 10.33 -9.71
C GLN A 70 8.49 11.60 -10.53
N LYS A 71 8.73 11.47 -11.84
CA LYS A 71 8.96 12.60 -12.74
C LYS A 71 7.73 13.52 -12.83
N VAL A 72 6.54 12.95 -13.00
CA VAL A 72 5.29 13.74 -13.07
C VAL A 72 4.97 14.38 -11.73
N ALA A 73 5.08 13.63 -10.63
CA ALA A 73 4.88 14.15 -9.28
C ALA A 73 5.84 15.30 -8.95
N HIS A 74 7.13 15.13 -9.25
CA HIS A 74 8.15 16.14 -9.00
C HIS A 74 7.88 17.41 -9.80
N ARG A 75 7.58 17.31 -11.10
CA ARG A 75 7.29 18.48 -11.94
C ARG A 75 6.06 19.24 -11.44
N ALA A 76 4.98 18.54 -11.14
CA ALA A 76 3.74 19.16 -10.65
C ALA A 76 3.93 19.77 -9.25
N LYS A 77 4.62 19.07 -8.35
CA LYS A 77 5.02 19.60 -7.03
C LYS A 77 5.79 20.90 -7.17
N THR A 78 6.88 20.89 -7.92
CA THR A 78 7.79 22.04 -8.04
C THR A 78 7.09 23.24 -8.66
N ALA A 79 6.23 23.01 -9.67
CA ALA A 79 5.44 24.06 -10.29
C ALA A 79 4.41 24.71 -9.34
N LEU A 80 3.89 23.94 -8.37
CA LEU A 80 2.87 24.43 -7.44
C LEU A 80 3.48 25.01 -6.16
N LEU A 81 4.36 24.26 -5.51
CA LEU A 81 4.82 24.55 -4.15
C LEU A 81 6.28 25.02 -4.07
N GLY A 82 6.98 25.09 -5.21
CA GLY A 82 8.42 25.37 -5.24
C GLY A 82 9.26 24.24 -4.65
N GLN A 83 10.52 24.54 -4.32
CA GLN A 83 11.47 23.55 -3.78
C GLN A 83 11.41 23.39 -2.26
N HIS A 84 10.79 24.33 -1.53
CA HIS A 84 10.90 24.42 -0.07
C HIS A 84 9.92 23.52 0.70
N ILE A 85 8.81 23.09 0.09
CA ILE A 85 7.87 22.17 0.73
C ILE A 85 8.28 20.73 0.41
N SER A 86 8.81 20.02 1.40
CA SER A 86 9.05 18.59 1.26
C SER A 86 7.72 17.84 1.29
N LEU A 87 7.18 17.49 0.11
CA LEU A 87 6.11 16.48 -0.03
C LEU A 87 6.66 15.08 0.28
N SER A 88 7.10 14.90 1.50
CA SER A 88 7.49 13.63 2.04
C SER A 88 6.24 13.05 2.72
N THR A 89 5.64 12.03 2.14
CA THR A 89 4.75 11.13 2.88
C THR A 89 5.54 10.19 3.81
N GLN A 90 6.85 10.43 4.00
CA GLN A 90 7.74 9.56 4.74
C GLN A 90 7.36 9.54 6.23
N HIS A 91 7.43 8.33 6.76
CA HIS A 91 7.73 8.14 8.16
C HIS A 91 9.14 8.65 8.46
N THR A 92 9.25 9.60 9.38
CA THR A 92 10.00 9.34 10.60
C THR A 92 9.01 8.70 11.57
N SER A 93 9.16 7.40 11.83
CA SER A 93 8.45 6.73 12.93
C SER A 93 9.03 7.20 14.27
N SER A 94 8.81 8.46 14.62
CA SER A 94 9.05 9.03 15.95
C SER A 94 7.75 9.46 16.64
N GLY A 95 6.63 9.53 15.92
CA GLY A 95 5.30 9.53 16.53
C GLY A 95 5.02 8.15 17.12
N ARG A 96 4.66 8.08 18.40
CA ARG A 96 4.28 6.87 19.14
C ARG A 96 3.41 5.96 18.28
N ALA A 97 4.04 4.99 17.60
CA ALA A 97 3.35 3.81 17.17
C ALA A 97 2.65 3.27 18.42
N ASN A 98 1.37 2.88 18.31
CA ASN A 98 0.76 2.05 19.34
C ASN A 98 1.81 1.01 19.75
N PRO A 99 2.08 0.86 21.06
CA PRO A 99 3.17 0.03 21.53
C PRO A 99 3.10 -1.29 20.76
N PRO A 100 4.23 -1.79 20.22
CA PRO A 100 4.22 -3.05 19.51
C PRO A 100 3.49 -4.05 20.38
N ASN A 101 2.57 -4.83 19.82
CA ASN A 101 2.01 -5.97 20.52
C ASN A 101 3.21 -6.71 21.14
N HIS A 102 3.35 -6.64 22.47
CA HIS A 102 4.52 -7.13 23.21
C HIS A 102 4.82 -8.61 22.93
N ARG A 103 3.86 -9.32 22.32
CA ARG A 103 3.96 -10.71 21.87
C ARG A 103 5.03 -10.98 20.81
N PHE A 104 5.49 -9.99 20.03
CA PHE A 104 6.47 -10.21 18.94
C PHE A 104 7.72 -9.33 19.01
N SER A 105 7.96 -8.63 20.11
CA SER A 105 9.18 -7.80 20.29
C SER A 105 10.47 -8.62 20.19
N TRP A 106 10.41 -9.90 20.54
CA TRP A 106 11.54 -10.83 20.45
C TRP A 106 12.05 -11.02 19.02
N LEU A 107 11.22 -10.85 17.98
CA LEU A 107 11.67 -10.91 16.58
C LEU A 107 12.51 -9.68 16.20
N ALA A 108 12.30 -8.54 16.86
CA ALA A 108 13.05 -7.32 16.60
C ALA A 108 14.49 -7.36 17.11
N THR A 109 14.80 -8.27 18.03
CA THR A 109 16.15 -8.47 18.55
C THR A 109 16.94 -9.54 17.81
N MET A 110 16.33 -10.26 16.86
CA MET A 110 17.00 -11.33 16.12
C MET A 110 17.72 -10.80 14.87
N GLN A 111 18.94 -11.29 14.66
CA GLN A 111 19.68 -11.04 13.41
C GLN A 111 19.13 -11.91 12.27
N ASP A 112 19.39 -11.49 11.03
CA ASP A 112 18.93 -12.16 9.81
C ASP A 112 19.36 -13.64 9.74
N GLN A 113 20.54 -13.96 10.28
CA GLN A 113 21.05 -15.33 10.36
C GLN A 113 20.22 -16.20 11.32
N SER A 114 19.82 -15.65 12.48
CA SER A 114 18.98 -16.35 13.46
C SER A 114 17.57 -16.57 12.91
N LEU A 115 17.00 -15.58 12.21
CA LEU A 115 15.70 -15.72 11.55
C LEU A 115 15.75 -16.75 10.41
N SER A 116 16.82 -16.79 9.64
CA SER A 116 17.03 -17.79 8.58
C SER A 116 17.18 -19.20 9.17
N TRP A 117 17.92 -19.33 10.27
CA TRP A 117 18.05 -20.60 10.98
C TRP A 117 16.69 -21.08 11.50
N LEU A 118 15.91 -20.21 12.13
CA LEU A 118 14.55 -20.53 12.58
C LEU A 118 13.67 -21.01 11.42
N ALA A 119 13.63 -20.28 10.31
CA ALA A 119 12.86 -20.68 9.14
C ALA A 119 13.29 -22.06 8.63
N ARG A 120 14.61 -22.32 8.52
CA ARG A 120 15.14 -23.61 8.10
C ARG A 120 14.76 -24.76 9.03
N THR A 121 14.73 -24.52 10.35
CA THR A 121 14.36 -25.55 11.34
C THR A 121 12.87 -25.83 11.39
N MET A 122 12.03 -24.85 11.06
CA MET A 122 10.58 -24.94 11.18
C MET A 122 9.90 -25.39 9.89
N LEU A 123 10.59 -25.27 8.75
CA LEU A 123 10.10 -25.73 7.46
C LEU A 123 10.33 -27.23 7.27
N PRO A 124 9.45 -27.94 6.54
CA PRO A 124 9.66 -29.35 6.22
C PRO A 124 10.97 -29.56 5.47
N GLU A 125 11.56 -30.75 5.66
CA GLU A 125 12.78 -31.14 4.96
C GLU A 125 12.59 -31.07 3.44
N GLY A 126 13.50 -30.40 2.73
CA GLY A 126 13.40 -30.16 1.29
C GLY A 126 12.48 -29.00 0.86
N SER A 127 11.70 -28.40 1.76
CA SER A 127 10.86 -27.23 1.45
C SER A 127 11.58 -25.89 1.64
N PHE A 128 12.65 -25.87 2.43
CA PHE A 128 13.49 -24.69 2.60
C PHE A 128 14.34 -24.47 1.36
N CYS A 129 14.11 -23.35 0.69
CA CYS A 129 14.99 -22.80 -0.32
C CYS A 129 15.52 -21.45 0.15
N VAL A 130 16.50 -20.89 -0.54
CA VAL A 130 16.85 -19.46 -0.36
C VAL A 130 16.78 -18.85 -1.74
N SER A 131 15.91 -17.87 -1.90
CA SER A 131 15.77 -17.09 -3.13
C SER A 131 17.14 -16.66 -3.65
N SER A 132 17.41 -16.89 -4.94
CA SER A 132 18.65 -16.45 -5.60
C SER A 132 18.92 -14.97 -5.37
N TYR A 133 17.88 -14.14 -5.32
CA TYR A 133 17.98 -12.72 -4.99
C TYR A 133 18.58 -12.45 -3.60
N LEU A 134 18.14 -13.20 -2.59
CA LEU A 134 18.68 -13.07 -1.23
C LEU A 134 20.12 -13.61 -1.16
N GLN A 135 20.42 -14.66 -1.92
CA GLN A 135 21.79 -15.20 -2.00
C GLN A 135 22.74 -14.16 -2.60
N GLU A 136 22.39 -13.55 -3.74
CA GLU A 136 23.17 -12.50 -4.39
C GLU A 136 23.39 -11.29 -3.49
N ARG A 137 22.34 -10.86 -2.76
CA ARG A 137 22.43 -9.76 -1.79
C ARG A 137 23.40 -10.07 -0.65
N ARG A 138 23.35 -11.30 -0.11
CA ARG A 138 24.30 -11.75 0.93
C ARG A 138 25.73 -11.80 0.42
N LEU A 139 25.93 -12.33 -0.79
CA LEU A 139 27.26 -12.36 -1.43
C LEU A 139 27.82 -10.95 -1.66
N ALA A 140 26.95 -9.98 -1.93
CA ALA A 140 27.33 -8.58 -2.11
C ALA A 140 27.49 -7.78 -0.80
N ASP A 141 27.42 -8.43 0.37
CA ASP A 141 27.40 -7.79 1.70
C ASP A 141 26.38 -6.65 1.82
N LYS A 142 25.24 -6.81 1.13
CA LYS A 142 24.15 -5.83 1.16
C LYS A 142 23.12 -6.28 2.19
N ASN A 143 22.80 -5.37 3.12
CA ASN A 143 21.68 -5.55 4.04
C ASN A 143 20.40 -5.92 3.27
N MET A 144 19.57 -6.78 3.87
CA MET A 144 18.26 -7.09 3.30
C MET A 144 17.42 -5.81 3.17
N PRO A 145 16.93 -5.49 1.96
CA PRO A 145 16.04 -4.36 1.80
C PRO A 145 14.76 -4.63 2.60
N THR A 146 14.40 -3.66 3.45
CA THR A 146 13.12 -3.69 4.16
C THR A 146 12.24 -2.64 3.51
N PRO A 147 11.09 -3.02 2.92
CA PRO A 147 10.11 -2.06 2.44
C PRO A 147 9.70 -1.11 3.56
N MET A 148 10.12 0.16 3.48
CA MET A 148 9.75 1.18 4.48
C MET A 148 8.60 2.07 3.98
N GLN A 149 8.16 1.88 2.74
CA GLN A 149 7.18 2.73 2.06
C GLN A 149 6.14 1.90 1.32
N GLY A 150 5.12 2.58 0.76
CA GLY A 150 4.00 1.94 0.04
C GLY A 150 3.15 1.03 0.94
N SER A 151 2.26 0.24 0.33
CA SER A 151 1.36 -0.64 1.07
C SER A 151 2.12 -1.76 1.81
N ALA A 152 3.22 -2.28 1.26
CA ALA A 152 3.97 -3.35 1.91
C ALA A 152 4.69 -2.88 3.18
N GLY A 153 5.29 -1.69 3.17
CA GLY A 153 5.94 -1.11 4.35
C GLY A 153 4.99 -0.80 5.51
N ARG A 154 3.67 -0.84 5.27
CA ARG A 154 2.64 -0.66 6.30
C ARG A 154 2.16 -1.97 6.90
N ILE A 155 2.47 -3.13 6.31
CA ILE A 155 1.97 -4.42 6.82
C ILE A 155 2.38 -4.60 8.28
N ALA A 156 3.63 -4.32 8.62
CA ALA A 156 4.17 -4.54 9.94
C ALA A 156 5.36 -3.62 10.26
N PRO A 157 5.80 -3.54 11.53
CA PRO A 157 7.06 -2.89 11.87
C PRO A 157 8.26 -3.50 11.14
N PRO A 158 9.38 -2.77 10.97
CA PRO A 158 10.51 -3.19 10.12
C PRO A 158 11.07 -4.58 10.45
N ALA A 159 11.21 -4.91 11.73
CA ALA A 159 11.66 -6.23 12.16
C ALA A 159 10.77 -7.38 11.67
N LEU A 160 9.45 -7.19 11.78
CA LEU A 160 8.49 -8.20 11.38
C LEU A 160 8.34 -8.27 9.85
N LEU A 161 8.55 -7.16 9.15
CA LEU A 161 8.68 -7.16 7.68
C LEU A 161 9.90 -7.94 7.20
N LYS A 162 11.05 -7.82 7.87
CA LYS A 162 12.23 -8.65 7.59
C LYS A 162 11.92 -10.12 7.80
N PHE A 163 11.24 -10.46 8.90
CA PHE A 163 10.78 -11.82 9.16
C PHE A 163 9.89 -12.36 8.02
N PHE A 164 8.88 -11.61 7.57
CA PHE A 164 8.03 -12.04 6.46
C PHE A 164 8.80 -12.16 5.15
N THR A 165 9.68 -11.19 4.87
CA THR A 165 10.51 -11.18 3.67
C THR A 165 11.41 -12.41 3.60
N LEU A 166 12.05 -12.80 4.70
CA LEU A 166 12.83 -14.04 4.75
C LEU A 166 11.96 -15.26 4.45
N ASN A 167 10.78 -15.32 5.05
CA ASN A 167 9.85 -16.43 4.86
C ASN A 167 9.32 -16.55 3.42
N TRP A 168 8.89 -15.44 2.82
CA TRP A 168 8.48 -15.39 1.41
C TRP A 168 9.64 -15.67 0.45
N GLY A 169 10.88 -15.40 0.87
CA GLY A 169 12.09 -15.73 0.12
C GLY A 169 12.64 -17.12 0.40
N SER A 170 11.98 -17.94 1.23
CA SER A 170 12.53 -19.25 1.64
C SER A 170 11.58 -20.44 1.59
N SER A 171 10.30 -20.22 1.27
CA SER A 171 9.31 -21.28 1.07
C SER A 171 8.48 -20.96 -0.18
N PRO A 172 8.29 -21.93 -1.10
CA PRO A 172 7.44 -21.71 -2.28
C PRO A 172 5.96 -21.53 -1.90
N PHE A 173 5.48 -22.21 -0.86
CA PHE A 173 4.13 -21.99 -0.33
C PHE A 173 3.95 -20.55 0.16
N LEU A 174 4.92 -20.03 0.94
CA LEU A 174 4.88 -18.66 1.43
C LEU A 174 5.13 -17.63 0.32
N ALA A 175 5.96 -17.94 -0.66
CA ALA A 175 6.14 -17.13 -1.85
C ALA A 175 4.81 -16.95 -2.60
N CYS A 176 4.01 -18.01 -2.77
CA CYS A 176 2.65 -17.90 -3.30
C CYS A 176 1.73 -17.09 -2.39
N GLN A 177 1.84 -17.27 -1.07
CA GLN A 177 1.03 -16.52 -0.12
C GLN A 177 1.23 -14.99 -0.22
N TYR A 178 2.45 -14.53 -0.50
CA TYR A 178 2.72 -13.11 -0.75
C TYR A 178 1.78 -12.53 -1.83
N TYR A 179 1.48 -13.29 -2.88
CA TYR A 179 0.59 -12.83 -3.95
C TYR A 179 -0.87 -12.66 -3.50
N SER A 180 -1.29 -13.35 -2.44
CA SER A 180 -2.57 -13.03 -1.80
C SER A 180 -2.56 -11.66 -1.10
N LEU A 181 -1.41 -11.22 -0.58
CA LEU A 181 -1.25 -9.87 -0.02
C LEU A 181 -1.13 -8.82 -1.13
N ARG A 182 -0.39 -9.12 -2.19
CA ARG A 182 -0.31 -8.27 -3.40
C ARG A 182 -1.70 -8.06 -4.00
N TYR A 183 -2.52 -9.10 -4.07
CA TYR A 183 -3.90 -9.02 -4.57
C TYR A 183 -4.77 -8.03 -3.78
N ILE A 184 -4.56 -7.88 -2.47
CA ILE A 184 -5.23 -6.83 -1.67
C ILE A 184 -4.86 -5.44 -2.21
N ALA A 185 -3.56 -5.20 -2.46
CA ALA A 185 -3.08 -3.94 -3.02
C ALA A 185 -3.60 -3.70 -4.44
N ASN A 186 -3.72 -4.75 -5.25
CA ASN A 186 -4.26 -4.67 -6.60
C ASN A 186 -5.75 -4.30 -6.58
N LEU A 187 -6.57 -4.96 -5.75
CA LEU A 187 -7.99 -4.62 -5.63
C LEU A 187 -8.20 -3.19 -5.09
N LEU A 188 -7.38 -2.76 -4.13
CA LEU A 188 -7.40 -1.39 -3.63
C LEU A 188 -7.18 -0.36 -4.73
N LEU A 189 -6.24 -0.62 -5.64
CA LEU A 189 -5.98 0.24 -6.79
C LEU A 189 -7.11 0.15 -7.83
N ARG A 190 -7.51 -1.07 -8.19
CA ARG A 190 -8.54 -1.34 -9.19
C ARG A 190 -9.86 -0.65 -8.87
N THR A 191 -10.27 -0.66 -7.61
CA THR A 191 -11.51 0.02 -7.18
C THR A 191 -11.53 1.52 -7.49
N GLN A 192 -10.37 2.15 -7.63
CA GLN A 192 -10.22 3.59 -7.83
C GLN A 192 -9.92 3.94 -9.28
N GLU A 193 -8.96 3.24 -9.88
CA GLU A 193 -8.51 3.54 -11.23
C GLU A 193 -9.51 3.07 -12.29
N HIS A 194 -10.38 2.09 -11.98
CA HIS A 194 -11.43 1.68 -12.90
C HIS A 194 -12.33 2.86 -13.33
N THR A 195 -12.75 3.71 -12.40
CA THR A 195 -13.57 4.89 -12.74
C THR A 195 -12.81 5.87 -13.62
N ARG A 196 -11.50 6.04 -13.38
CA ARG A 196 -10.62 6.91 -14.18
C ARG A 196 -10.39 6.34 -15.58
N ALA A 197 -10.26 5.02 -15.69
CA ALA A 197 -10.12 4.32 -16.96
C ALA A 197 -11.41 4.42 -17.80
N MET A 198 -12.58 4.33 -17.17
CA MET A 198 -13.86 4.58 -17.85
C MET A 198 -13.97 6.02 -18.33
N TYR A 199 -13.52 6.98 -17.51
CA TYR A 199 -13.47 8.39 -17.91
C TYR A 199 -12.50 8.64 -19.09
N TYR A 200 -11.33 8.01 -19.10
CA TYR A 200 -10.41 8.03 -20.24
C TYR A 200 -11.12 7.56 -21.53
N LYS A 201 -11.78 6.39 -21.49
CA LYS A 201 -12.48 5.83 -22.65
C LYS A 201 -13.60 6.75 -23.14
N HIS A 202 -14.31 7.39 -22.21
CA HIS A 202 -15.35 8.37 -22.56
C HIS A 202 -14.79 9.58 -23.31
N LEU A 203 -13.69 10.18 -22.82
CA LEU A 203 -13.03 11.29 -23.50
C LEU A 203 -12.51 10.88 -24.89
N GLN A 204 -11.90 9.68 -24.97
CA GLN A 204 -11.40 9.13 -26.24
C GLN A 204 -12.52 8.94 -27.26
N ALA A 205 -13.65 8.34 -26.85
CA ALA A 205 -14.80 8.10 -27.73
C ALA A 205 -15.41 9.40 -28.28
N GLN A 206 -15.32 10.50 -27.53
CA GLN A 206 -15.79 11.82 -27.94
C GLN A 206 -14.73 12.67 -28.63
N SER A 207 -13.53 12.13 -28.87
CA SER A 207 -12.38 12.89 -29.40
C SER A 207 -12.04 14.14 -28.57
N LEU A 208 -12.29 14.10 -27.26
CA LEU A 208 -11.96 15.19 -26.34
C LEU A 208 -10.50 15.09 -25.87
N PRO A 209 -9.86 16.23 -25.54
CA PRO A 209 -8.52 16.23 -24.97
C PRO A 209 -8.43 15.41 -23.68
N ILE A 210 -7.48 14.49 -23.60
CA ILE A 210 -7.26 13.64 -22.42
C ILE A 210 -6.20 14.28 -21.51
N PRO A 211 -6.53 14.62 -20.25
CA PRO A 211 -5.55 15.12 -19.31
C PRO A 211 -4.44 14.11 -19.04
N ALA A 212 -3.18 14.56 -18.97
CA ALA A 212 -2.04 13.68 -18.74
C ALA A 212 -2.16 12.78 -17.49
N PRO A 213 -2.66 13.24 -16.32
CA PRO A 213 -2.89 12.37 -15.17
C PRO A 213 -3.92 11.26 -15.42
N THR A 214 -4.96 11.56 -16.21
CA THR A 214 -5.97 10.57 -16.63
C THR A 214 -5.36 9.52 -17.55
N ALA A 215 -4.53 9.94 -18.51
CA ALA A 215 -3.82 9.01 -19.40
C ALA A 215 -2.84 8.12 -18.63
N LEU A 216 -2.04 8.70 -17.72
CA LEU A 216 -1.10 7.95 -16.88
C LEU A 216 -1.83 6.89 -16.04
N SER A 217 -2.93 7.28 -15.38
CA SER A 217 -3.74 6.33 -14.59
C SER A 217 -4.42 5.26 -15.46
N TYR A 218 -4.77 5.56 -16.71
CA TYR A 218 -5.37 4.57 -17.61
C TYR A 218 -4.37 3.49 -18.01
N TYR A 219 -3.16 3.86 -18.45
CA TYR A 219 -2.16 2.87 -18.84
C TYR A 219 -1.67 2.05 -17.64
N HIS A 220 -1.48 2.69 -16.50
CA HIS A 220 -1.18 1.98 -15.25
C HIS A 220 -2.27 0.97 -14.87
N PHE A 221 -3.54 1.34 -15.03
CA PHE A 221 -4.66 0.43 -14.78
C PHE A 221 -4.65 -0.82 -15.68
N LEU A 222 -4.15 -0.69 -16.92
CA LEU A 222 -4.02 -1.84 -17.83
C LEU A 222 -2.99 -2.84 -17.28
N ASP A 223 -1.81 -2.36 -16.89
CA ASP A 223 -0.75 -3.21 -16.34
C ASP A 223 -1.20 -3.84 -15.00
N GLU A 224 -1.83 -3.06 -14.13
CA GLU A 224 -2.32 -3.58 -12.85
C GLU A 224 -3.45 -4.62 -13.02
N SER A 225 -4.15 -4.60 -14.15
CA SER A 225 -5.11 -5.67 -14.49
C SER A 225 -4.40 -7.01 -14.76
N PHE A 226 -3.21 -6.99 -15.36
CA PHE A 226 -2.37 -8.19 -15.50
C PHE A 226 -1.83 -8.64 -14.15
N HIS A 227 -1.28 -7.71 -13.36
CA HIS A 227 -0.78 -8.00 -12.00
C HIS A 227 -1.84 -8.63 -11.09
N SER A 228 -3.10 -8.17 -11.23
CA SER A 228 -4.24 -8.75 -10.51
C SER A 228 -4.46 -10.22 -10.89
N THR A 229 -4.35 -10.55 -12.18
CA THR A 229 -4.49 -11.94 -12.68
C THR A 229 -3.33 -12.80 -12.21
N THR A 230 -2.09 -12.34 -12.35
CA THR A 230 -0.89 -13.04 -11.85
C THR A 230 -1.06 -13.33 -10.36
N SER A 231 -1.40 -12.30 -9.57
CA SER A 231 -1.57 -12.43 -8.13
C SER A 231 -2.69 -13.38 -7.75
N GLN A 232 -3.78 -13.38 -8.51
CA GLN A 232 -4.88 -14.31 -8.29
C GLN A 232 -4.48 -15.76 -8.55
N ILE A 233 -3.87 -16.04 -9.71
CA ILE A 233 -3.46 -17.40 -10.08
C ILE A 233 -2.43 -17.93 -9.08
N VAL A 234 -1.39 -17.14 -8.79
CA VAL A 234 -0.33 -17.56 -7.88
C VAL A 234 -0.85 -17.71 -6.44
N GLY A 235 -1.68 -16.77 -5.98
CA GLY A 235 -2.19 -16.75 -4.62
C GLY A 235 -3.31 -17.75 -4.32
N GLN A 236 -4.14 -18.14 -5.30
CA GLN A 236 -5.27 -19.05 -5.10
C GLN A 236 -5.04 -20.47 -5.61
N GLU A 237 -4.20 -20.65 -6.64
CA GLU A 237 -4.09 -21.93 -7.35
C GLU A 237 -2.70 -22.53 -7.19
N MET A 238 -1.65 -21.78 -7.51
CA MET A 238 -0.28 -22.32 -7.57
C MET A 238 0.24 -22.85 -6.24
N TYR A 239 -0.17 -22.30 -5.10
CA TYR A 239 0.31 -22.78 -3.80
C TYR A 239 0.01 -24.28 -3.57
N LYS A 240 -1.00 -24.83 -4.27
CA LYS A 240 -1.43 -26.24 -4.18
C LYS A 240 -0.37 -27.20 -4.72
N ASP A 241 0.52 -26.74 -5.60
CA ASP A 241 1.62 -27.53 -6.15
C ASP A 241 2.66 -27.88 -5.08
N PHE A 242 2.74 -27.09 -3.99
CA PHE A 242 3.71 -27.24 -2.91
C PHE A 242 3.15 -27.95 -1.67
N GLY A 243 2.02 -28.65 -1.82
CA GLY A 243 1.34 -29.34 -0.74
C GLY A 243 0.47 -28.42 0.13
N LYS A 244 0.03 -28.91 1.30
CA LYS A 244 -0.95 -28.21 2.16
C LYS A 244 -0.37 -27.06 3.01
N GLY A 245 0.94 -26.87 2.97
CA GLY A 245 1.68 -26.00 3.89
C GLY A 245 1.83 -26.65 5.27
N SER A 246 3.01 -26.50 5.87
CA SER A 246 3.27 -26.87 7.27
C SER A 246 2.50 -25.97 8.24
N SER A 247 2.36 -26.41 9.49
CA SER A 247 1.77 -25.58 10.56
C SER A 247 2.49 -24.24 10.71
N TYR A 248 3.80 -24.21 10.48
CA TYR A 248 4.60 -22.99 10.49
C TYR A 248 4.23 -22.05 9.34
N GLU A 249 4.18 -22.55 8.11
CA GLU A 249 3.82 -21.75 6.94
C GLU A 249 2.40 -21.20 7.06
N VAL A 250 1.45 -22.04 7.47
CA VAL A 250 0.06 -21.62 7.71
C VAL A 250 -0.02 -20.53 8.78
N PHE A 251 0.78 -20.64 9.86
CA PHE A 251 0.85 -19.60 10.89
C PHE A 251 1.39 -18.27 10.32
N VAL A 252 2.54 -18.30 9.62
CA VAL A 252 3.17 -17.09 9.06
C VAL A 252 2.24 -16.41 8.05
N ALA A 253 1.65 -17.20 7.15
CA ALA A 253 0.66 -16.75 6.17
C ALA A 253 -0.50 -16.00 6.83
N ASN A 254 -1.09 -16.59 7.86
CA ASN A 254 -2.23 -16.02 8.55
C ASN A 254 -1.87 -14.78 9.38
N LEU A 255 -0.69 -14.77 10.00
CA LEU A 255 -0.20 -13.61 10.74
C LEU A 255 0.02 -12.42 9.79
N ALA A 256 0.66 -12.64 8.64
CA ALA A 256 0.88 -11.59 7.65
C ALA A 256 -0.43 -11.00 7.13
N LEU A 257 -1.42 -11.86 6.83
CA LEU A 257 -2.73 -11.42 6.35
C LEU A 257 -3.53 -10.67 7.43
N LEU A 258 -3.48 -11.14 8.69
CA LEU A 258 -4.11 -10.46 9.82
C LEU A 258 -3.56 -9.05 10.02
N LEU A 259 -2.23 -8.90 9.92
CA LEU A 259 -1.59 -7.59 10.02
C LEU A 259 -1.88 -6.71 8.80
N THR A 260 -1.99 -7.31 7.61
CA THR A 260 -2.42 -6.59 6.41
C THR A 260 -3.85 -6.04 6.57
N GLN A 261 -4.78 -6.79 7.16
CA GLN A 261 -6.10 -6.26 7.50
C GLN A 261 -5.97 -5.03 8.42
N LYS A 262 -5.26 -5.20 9.54
CA LYS A 262 -5.13 -4.18 10.59
C LYS A 262 -4.39 -2.91 10.17
N ASN A 263 -3.40 -3.05 9.29
CA ASN A 263 -2.44 -1.98 9.00
C ASN A 263 -2.43 -1.51 7.55
N VAL A 264 -3.01 -2.27 6.62
CA VAL A 264 -3.14 -1.87 5.21
C VAL A 264 -4.59 -1.58 4.90
N ILE A 265 -5.48 -2.57 5.08
CA ILE A 265 -6.90 -2.39 4.75
C ILE A 265 -7.52 -1.30 5.61
N ARG A 266 -7.29 -1.29 6.93
CA ARG A 266 -7.77 -0.21 7.82
C ARG A 266 -7.39 1.19 7.31
N TYR A 267 -6.15 1.35 6.85
CA TYR A 267 -5.61 2.66 6.46
C TYR A 267 -6.04 3.06 5.05
N HIS A 268 -6.09 2.11 4.11
CA HIS A 268 -6.51 2.39 2.73
C HIS A 268 -8.03 2.38 2.55
N SER A 269 -8.77 1.80 3.50
CA SER A 269 -10.22 1.87 3.62
C SER A 269 -10.70 2.96 4.58
N GLY A 270 -9.79 3.58 5.32
CA GLY A 270 -10.11 4.60 6.29
C GLY A 270 -10.86 5.74 5.61
N LEU A 271 -12.10 5.97 6.02
CA LEU A 271 -12.93 7.07 5.51
C LEU A 271 -12.41 8.46 5.90
N SER A 272 -11.31 8.48 6.66
CA SER A 272 -10.30 9.50 6.71
C SER A 272 -10.33 10.45 5.50
N CYS A 273 -11.07 11.55 5.68
CA CYS A 273 -10.76 12.86 5.09
C CYS A 273 -11.37 13.25 3.73
N GLY A 274 -12.54 12.74 3.36
CA GLY A 274 -13.34 13.36 2.29
C GLY A 274 -12.79 13.35 0.88
N LEU A 275 -11.64 12.73 0.65
CA LEU A 275 -11.09 12.48 -0.67
C LEU A 275 -11.17 10.97 -0.94
N PRO A 276 -11.99 10.53 -1.92
CA PRO A 276 -12.04 9.13 -2.28
C PRO A 276 -10.67 8.69 -2.81
N ALA A 277 -10.20 7.53 -2.33
CA ALA A 277 -9.03 6.74 -2.78
C ALA A 277 -7.75 6.79 -1.92
N ARG A 278 -7.00 5.68 -2.03
CA ARG A 278 -5.69 5.14 -1.51
C ARG A 278 -4.80 5.94 -0.57
N CYS A 279 -4.94 7.26 -0.46
CA CYS A 279 -3.85 8.14 -0.07
C CYS A 279 -4.08 8.99 1.18
N PHE A 280 -5.29 9.03 1.72
CA PHE A 280 -5.60 9.96 2.81
C PHE A 280 -5.54 9.23 4.14
N ARG A 281 -4.63 9.69 4.99
CA ARG A 281 -4.34 9.15 6.31
C ARG A 281 -5.03 10.02 7.36
N SER A 282 -5.54 9.40 8.42
CA SER A 282 -6.07 10.11 9.59
C SER A 282 -5.04 10.09 10.70
N ASP A 283 -3.86 10.64 10.44
CA ASP A 283 -2.80 10.79 11.43
C ASP A 283 -2.22 12.19 11.44
N VAL A 284 -1.56 12.51 12.55
CA VAL A 284 -1.03 13.83 12.87
C VAL A 284 -0.06 14.31 11.80
N GLU A 285 0.79 13.43 11.29
CA GLU A 285 1.79 13.77 10.28
C GLU A 285 1.11 14.20 8.97
N PHE A 286 0.06 13.48 8.56
CA PHE A 286 -0.71 13.87 7.39
C PHE A 286 -1.50 15.16 7.61
N MET A 287 -2.02 15.41 8.82
CA MET A 287 -2.66 16.67 9.16
C MET A 287 -1.66 17.84 9.09
N GLN A 288 -0.47 17.68 9.68
CA GLN A 288 0.62 18.66 9.60
C GLN A 288 0.99 18.99 8.16
N PHE A 289 1.04 17.97 7.32
CA PHE A 289 1.30 18.13 5.89
C PHE A 289 0.23 18.97 5.18
N ILE A 290 -1.05 18.67 5.41
CA ILE A 290 -2.15 19.45 4.82
C ILE A 290 -2.16 20.88 5.37
N TYR A 291 -1.88 21.06 6.66
CA TYR A 291 -1.75 22.36 7.29
C TYR A 291 -0.67 23.23 6.62
N GLN A 292 0.49 22.65 6.28
CA GLN A 292 1.57 23.33 5.55
C GLN A 292 1.18 23.66 4.11
N ILE A 293 0.45 22.77 3.43
CA ILE A 293 -0.06 23.04 2.08
C ILE A 293 -1.01 24.24 2.09
N LEU A 294 -1.95 24.29 3.03
CA LEU A 294 -2.93 25.37 3.11
C LEU A 294 -2.29 26.74 3.42
N GLN A 295 -1.14 26.75 4.10
CA GLN A 295 -0.35 27.97 4.35
C GLN A 295 0.62 28.32 3.22
N SER A 296 0.77 27.45 2.20
CA SER A 296 1.69 27.71 1.09
C SER A 296 1.26 28.94 0.28
N PRO A 297 2.17 29.56 -0.49
CA PRO A 297 1.88 30.75 -1.30
C PRO A 297 0.74 30.61 -2.32
N ILE A 298 0.32 29.38 -2.66
CA ILE A 298 -0.84 29.15 -3.52
C ILE A 298 -2.16 29.47 -2.81
N PHE A 299 -2.23 29.15 -1.52
CA PHE A 299 -3.48 29.22 -0.74
C PHE A 299 -3.50 30.43 0.20
N GLU A 300 -2.33 30.89 0.64
CA GLU A 300 -2.11 32.07 1.47
C GLU A 300 -3.03 32.08 2.72
N MET A 301 -3.37 30.92 3.27
CA MET A 301 -4.17 30.86 4.50
C MET A 301 -3.29 31.17 5.71
N SER A 302 -3.81 31.95 6.65
CA SER A 302 -3.24 32.02 7.99
C SER A 302 -3.35 30.67 8.71
N GLY A 303 -2.56 30.47 9.78
CA GLY A 303 -2.67 29.26 10.61
C GLY A 303 -4.09 29.04 11.15
N MET A 304 -4.77 30.12 11.58
CA MET A 304 -6.16 30.04 12.05
C MET A 304 -7.13 29.64 10.94
N GLU A 305 -7.01 30.23 9.74
CA GLU A 305 -7.86 29.86 8.60
C GLU A 305 -7.65 28.40 8.18
N ALA A 306 -6.39 27.96 8.12
CA ALA A 306 -6.05 26.58 7.77
C ALA A 306 -6.66 25.60 8.77
N LEU A 307 -6.51 25.86 10.08
CA LEU A 307 -7.12 25.03 11.13
C LEU A 307 -8.65 25.00 11.05
N ALA A 308 -9.29 26.13 10.78
CA ALA A 308 -10.74 26.18 10.64
C ALA A 308 -11.24 25.32 9.45
N TRP A 309 -10.56 25.39 8.30
CA TRP A 309 -10.89 24.56 7.14
C TRP A 309 -10.61 23.08 7.36
N MET A 310 -9.50 22.76 8.01
CA MET A 310 -9.19 21.39 8.41
C MET A 310 -10.25 20.86 9.38
N ARG A 311 -10.60 21.59 10.43
CA ARG A 311 -11.66 21.20 11.37
C ARG A 311 -12.98 20.89 10.66
N LYS A 312 -13.36 21.72 9.69
CA LYS A 312 -14.57 21.49 8.88
C LYS A 312 -14.47 20.23 8.01
N SER A 313 -13.30 19.95 7.45
CA SER A 313 -13.06 18.84 6.53
C SER A 313 -12.83 17.49 7.23
N TYR A 314 -12.27 17.51 8.44
CA TYR A 314 -11.94 16.29 9.20
C TYR A 314 -12.91 16.04 10.35
N GLY A 315 -13.53 17.09 10.88
CA GLY A 315 -14.34 17.03 12.10
C GLY A 315 -15.85 16.91 11.86
N ILE A 316 -16.32 17.07 10.62
CA ILE A 316 -17.74 17.09 10.29
C ILE A 316 -18.01 16.07 9.18
N GLU A 317 -19.07 15.29 9.36
CA GLU A 317 -19.55 14.37 8.35
C GLU A 317 -19.97 15.09 7.06
N HIS A 318 -19.60 14.54 5.91
CA HIS A 318 -19.92 15.09 4.59
C HIS A 318 -19.92 13.98 3.53
N GLU A 319 -20.37 14.29 2.30
CA GLU A 319 -20.50 13.34 1.18
C GLU A 319 -19.26 12.46 0.92
N GLY A 320 -18.06 13.02 1.08
CA GLY A 320 -16.81 12.26 0.88
C GLY A 320 -16.68 11.00 1.75
N PHE A 321 -17.23 10.97 2.97
CA PHE A 321 -17.27 9.77 3.82
C PHE A 321 -18.16 8.67 3.21
N TYR A 322 -19.31 9.04 2.66
CA TYR A 322 -20.22 8.11 2.00
C TYR A 322 -19.64 7.55 0.70
N ILE A 323 -18.94 8.39 -0.06
CA ILE A 323 -18.22 7.94 -1.26
C ILE A 323 -17.15 6.92 -0.87
N ALA A 324 -16.34 7.20 0.15
CA ALA A 324 -15.30 6.29 0.63
C ALA A 324 -15.90 4.98 1.17
N GLN A 325 -17.05 5.03 1.86
CA GLN A 325 -17.76 3.83 2.34
C GLN A 325 -18.21 2.94 1.18
N ARG A 326 -18.69 3.53 0.08
CA ARG A 326 -19.08 2.77 -1.11
C ARG A 326 -17.88 2.02 -1.71
N TYR A 327 -16.72 2.67 -1.80
CA TYR A 327 -15.49 2.00 -2.26
C TYR A 327 -15.07 0.87 -1.32
N HIS A 328 -15.12 1.10 -0.01
CA HIS A 328 -14.80 0.08 0.97
C HIS A 328 -15.74 -1.13 0.90
N ARG A 329 -17.06 -0.93 0.80
CA ARG A 329 -18.03 -2.03 0.65
C ARG A 329 -17.76 -2.88 -0.58
N LYS A 330 -17.43 -2.24 -1.72
CA LYS A 330 -17.05 -2.95 -2.94
C LYS A 330 -15.77 -3.76 -2.73
N LEU A 331 -14.74 -3.15 -2.16
CA LEU A 331 -13.48 -3.83 -1.83
C LEU A 331 -13.71 -5.05 -0.93
N MET A 332 -14.49 -4.91 0.15
CA MET A 332 -14.76 -6.00 1.09
C MET A 332 -15.49 -7.16 0.43
N LYS A 333 -16.47 -6.88 -0.43
CA LYS A 333 -17.15 -7.91 -1.21
C LYS A 333 -16.17 -8.71 -2.07
N ASP A 334 -15.30 -8.02 -2.79
CA ASP A 334 -14.34 -8.65 -3.71
C ASP A 334 -13.27 -9.44 -2.93
N LEU A 335 -12.78 -8.90 -1.80
CA LEU A 335 -11.83 -9.59 -0.92
C LEU A 335 -12.42 -10.83 -0.25
N LYS A 336 -13.62 -10.75 0.32
CA LYS A 336 -14.30 -11.93 0.91
C LYS A 336 -14.47 -13.05 -0.12
N THR A 337 -14.86 -12.69 -1.34
CA THR A 337 -14.99 -13.65 -2.45
C THR A 337 -13.65 -14.31 -2.79
N TYR A 338 -12.57 -13.53 -2.83
CA TYR A 338 -11.23 -14.05 -3.08
C TYR A 338 -10.75 -14.98 -1.95
N PHE A 339 -10.80 -14.51 -0.71
CA PHE A 339 -10.21 -15.23 0.41
C PHE A 339 -11.03 -16.45 0.86
N ALA A 340 -12.34 -16.48 0.59
CA ALA A 340 -13.17 -17.67 0.80
C ALA A 340 -12.66 -18.94 0.10
N ARG A 341 -11.90 -18.77 -1.00
CA ARG A 341 -11.34 -19.89 -1.79
C ARG A 341 -10.01 -20.42 -1.27
N ILE A 342 -9.46 -19.85 -0.19
CA ILE A 342 -8.15 -20.22 0.34
C ILE A 342 -8.33 -20.98 1.68
N PRO A 343 -8.33 -22.32 1.67
CA PRO A 343 -8.77 -23.17 2.78
C PRO A 343 -7.84 -23.19 3.99
N TYR A 344 -6.57 -22.80 3.86
CA TYR A 344 -5.63 -22.78 4.99
C TYR A 344 -5.76 -21.52 5.87
N LEU A 345 -6.60 -20.56 5.47
CA LEU A 345 -6.74 -19.31 6.22
C LEU A 345 -7.62 -19.47 7.46
N TRP A 346 -7.24 -18.83 8.55
CA TRP A 346 -8.06 -18.65 9.74
C TRP A 346 -9.39 -17.97 9.38
N PRO A 347 -10.49 -18.29 10.09
CA PRO A 347 -11.79 -17.66 9.85
C PRO A 347 -11.73 -16.12 9.82
N VAL A 348 -11.01 -15.52 10.77
CA VAL A 348 -10.80 -14.07 10.87
C VAL A 348 -10.18 -13.44 9.61
N ASN A 349 -9.37 -14.20 8.88
CA ASN A 349 -8.74 -13.78 7.63
C ASN A 349 -9.63 -14.07 6.42
N ARG A 350 -10.25 -15.25 6.41
CA ARG A 350 -11.11 -15.69 5.31
C ARG A 350 -12.35 -14.80 5.15
N GLU A 351 -12.90 -14.36 6.27
CA GLU A 351 -14.12 -13.56 6.33
C GLU A 351 -13.86 -12.06 6.42
N MET A 352 -12.59 -11.63 6.48
CA MET A 352 -12.21 -10.21 6.63
C MET A 352 -12.86 -9.52 7.85
N GLN A 353 -12.98 -10.25 8.96
CA GLN A 353 -13.84 -9.86 10.10
C GLN A 353 -13.54 -8.45 10.65
N PHE A 354 -12.27 -8.07 10.75
CA PHE A 354 -11.90 -6.76 11.27
C PHE A 354 -12.16 -5.61 10.29
N ALA A 355 -12.11 -5.90 8.99
CA ALA A 355 -12.19 -4.86 7.98
C ALA A 355 -13.61 -4.27 7.85
N ASP A 356 -14.65 -5.06 8.15
CA ASP A 356 -16.05 -4.59 8.10
C ASP A 356 -16.35 -3.46 9.09
N GLU A 357 -15.83 -3.55 10.32
CA GLU A 357 -16.08 -2.56 11.38
C GLU A 357 -15.55 -1.17 11.00
N TRP A 358 -14.38 -1.13 10.35
CA TRP A 358 -13.72 0.11 9.95
C TRP A 358 -14.35 0.81 8.73
N GLY A 359 -15.30 0.14 8.07
CA GLY A 359 -16.02 0.65 6.90
C GLY A 359 -17.18 1.60 7.19
N SER A 360 -17.47 1.90 8.46
CA SER A 360 -18.61 2.73 8.85
C SER A 360 -18.29 4.22 8.88
N VAL A 361 -19.21 5.07 8.39
CA VAL A 361 -19.07 6.54 8.40
C VAL A 361 -18.81 7.07 9.80
N ALA A 362 -19.54 6.57 10.80
CA ALA A 362 -19.36 6.93 12.20
C ALA A 362 -17.92 6.70 12.69
N TYR A 363 -17.34 5.52 12.42
CA TYR A 363 -15.95 5.23 12.76
C TYR A 363 -14.99 6.20 12.06
N GLY A 364 -15.21 6.45 10.77
CA GLY A 364 -14.41 7.38 9.98
C GLY A 364 -14.36 8.80 10.52
N VAL A 365 -15.53 9.34 10.88
CA VAL A 365 -15.68 10.68 11.46
C VAL A 365 -14.99 10.73 12.82
N GLN A 366 -15.24 9.76 13.69
CA GLN A 366 -14.62 9.70 15.02
C GLN A 366 -13.09 9.62 14.94
N ALA A 367 -12.55 8.77 14.06
CA ALA A 367 -11.11 8.64 13.87
C ALA A 367 -10.48 9.93 13.32
N SER A 368 -11.16 10.59 12.39
CA SER A 368 -10.70 11.87 11.80
C SER A 368 -10.72 13.01 12.84
N GLN A 369 -11.76 13.07 13.67
CA GLN A 369 -11.86 14.01 14.79
C GLN A 369 -10.74 13.78 15.81
N GLN A 370 -10.50 12.53 16.20
CA GLN A 370 -9.44 12.20 17.16
C GLN A 370 -8.06 12.60 16.64
N ALA A 371 -7.76 12.28 15.38
CA ALA A 371 -6.49 12.66 14.75
C ALA A 371 -6.32 14.18 14.65
N PHE A 372 -7.39 14.90 14.29
CA PHE A 372 -7.39 16.36 14.24
C PHE A 372 -7.17 16.98 15.62
N HIS A 373 -7.81 16.47 16.67
CA HIS A 373 -7.61 16.96 18.04
C HIS A 373 -6.19 16.73 18.55
N GLN A 374 -5.60 15.56 18.27
CA GLN A 374 -4.20 15.28 18.60
C GLN A 374 -3.25 16.24 17.89
N PHE A 375 -3.49 16.48 16.60
CA PHE A 375 -2.72 17.41 15.79
C PHE A 375 -2.81 18.85 16.33
N GLU A 376 -4.02 19.32 16.61
CA GLU A 376 -4.26 20.67 17.16
C GLU A 376 -3.59 20.84 18.53
N ALA A 377 -3.64 19.82 19.39
CA ALA A 377 -2.96 19.87 20.69
C ALA A 377 -1.43 20.01 20.54
N LEU A 378 -0.83 19.34 19.55
CA LEU A 378 0.61 19.42 19.26
C LEU A 378 1.06 20.76 18.66
N LEU A 379 0.17 21.51 18.01
CA LEU A 379 0.48 22.85 17.53
C LEU A 379 0.48 23.90 18.66
N ASN A 380 -0.26 23.62 19.74
CA ASN A 380 -0.42 24.53 20.87
C ASN A 380 0.54 24.23 22.04
N SER A 381 1.30 23.12 21.97
CA SER A 381 2.37 22.74 22.88
C SER A 381 3.72 23.24 22.38
#